data_AF-A0A2X3J7Y6-F1
#
_entry.id   AF-A0A2X3J7Y6-F1
#
_cell.length_a   1.000
_cell.length_b   1.000
_cell.length_c   1.000
_cell.angle_alpha   90.00
_cell.angle_beta   90.00
_cell.angle_gamma   90.00
#
_symmetry.space_group_name_H-M   'P 1'
#
loop_
_entity.id
_entity.type
_entity.pdbx_description
1 polymer ?
#
loop_
_entity_poly.entity_id
_entity_poly.type
_entity_poly.pdbx_seq_one_letter_code
_entity_poly.pdbx_strand_id
1 'polypeptide(L)'
;MKISDGNWLIQPGLNLIHPLQVFEVEQQDNEMVVYAAPRDVRERTWQLDTPLFTLRFFSPQEGIVGVRIEHFQGALNNGPHYPLNILQDVKVTIENTERYAEFKSGNLSARVSKGEFWSLDFLRNGERITGSQVKNNGYVQDTNNQRNYMFERLDLGVGETVYGLGERFTALVRNGQTVETWNRDGGTSTEQAYKNIPFYMTNRGYGVLVNHPQCVSFEVGSEKVSKVQFSVESEYLEYFVIDGPTPKAVLDRYTALLVVRRCRPRGPSACG
;
A
#
# COMPACT_ATOMS: atom_id res chain seq x y z
N MET A 1 5.36 -5.31 -12.56
CA MET A 1 6.48 -6.27 -12.44
C MET A 1 5.85 -7.62 -12.18
N LYS A 2 6.12 -8.63 -13.03
CA LYS A 2 5.58 -9.98 -12.79
C LYS A 2 6.36 -10.66 -11.67
N ILE A 3 5.66 -11.14 -10.65
CA ILE A 3 6.26 -11.86 -9.52
C ILE A 3 5.92 -13.35 -9.60
N SER A 4 4.64 -13.67 -9.79
CA SER A 4 4.18 -15.03 -9.99
C SER A 4 4.27 -15.47 -11.46
N ASP A 5 4.41 -16.77 -11.66
CA ASP A 5 4.22 -17.45 -12.93
C ASP A 5 2.96 -18.32 -12.83
N GLY A 6 1.84 -17.72 -13.23
CA GLY A 6 0.51 -18.29 -13.00
C GLY A 6 0.16 -18.39 -11.51
N ASN A 7 -0.63 -19.41 -11.15
CA ASN A 7 -1.01 -19.65 -9.76
C ASN A 7 0.04 -20.45 -8.98
N TRP A 8 0.78 -21.31 -9.67
CA TRP A 8 1.52 -22.40 -9.06
C TRP A 8 3.02 -22.13 -8.92
N LEU A 9 3.56 -21.25 -9.77
CA LEU A 9 4.99 -21.00 -9.85
C LEU A 9 5.32 -19.53 -9.55
N ILE A 10 6.61 -19.30 -9.37
CA ILE A 10 7.24 -17.99 -9.19
C ILE A 10 8.10 -17.75 -10.43
N GLN A 11 8.25 -16.49 -10.85
CA GLN A 11 9.12 -16.17 -11.97
C GLN A 11 10.55 -16.67 -11.73
N PRO A 12 11.25 -17.21 -12.75
CA PRO A 12 12.59 -17.73 -12.59
C PRO A 12 13.57 -16.71 -11.98
N GLY A 13 14.35 -17.14 -10.99
CA GLY A 13 15.36 -16.31 -10.33
C GLY A 13 14.82 -15.37 -9.24
N LEU A 14 13.51 -15.37 -8.96
CA LEU A 14 12.96 -14.61 -7.84
C LEU A 14 12.86 -15.46 -6.57
N ASN A 15 13.47 -14.99 -5.48
CA ASN A 15 13.29 -15.55 -4.15
C ASN A 15 12.32 -14.67 -3.36
N LEU A 16 11.28 -15.29 -2.80
CA LEU A 16 10.24 -14.59 -2.05
C LEU A 16 10.28 -14.95 -0.56
N ILE A 17 10.19 -13.94 0.28
CA ILE A 17 9.89 -14.09 1.70
C ILE A 17 8.68 -13.20 2.04
N HIS A 18 7.83 -13.67 2.96
CA HIS A 18 6.53 -13.06 3.26
C HIS A 18 6.34 -12.94 4.76
N PRO A 19 5.59 -11.96 5.30
CA PRO A 19 5.13 -12.01 6.68
C PRO A 19 4.06 -13.10 6.80
N LEU A 20 4.33 -14.16 7.57
CA LEU A 20 3.46 -15.34 7.71
C LEU A 20 2.92 -15.55 9.12
N GLN A 21 3.62 -15.06 10.14
CA GLN A 21 3.22 -15.27 11.53
C GLN A 21 3.60 -14.06 12.38
N VAL A 22 2.65 -13.55 13.17
CA VAL A 22 2.92 -12.52 14.18
C VAL A 22 3.82 -13.15 15.27
N PHE A 23 5.03 -12.62 15.41
CA PHE A 23 5.92 -12.95 16.52
C PHE A 23 5.62 -12.09 17.74
N GLU A 24 5.53 -10.78 17.54
CA GLU A 24 5.31 -9.81 18.62
C GLU A 24 4.54 -8.58 18.10
N VAL A 25 3.83 -7.93 19.02
CA VAL A 25 3.10 -6.68 18.77
C VAL A 25 3.44 -5.69 19.86
N GLU A 26 3.93 -4.53 19.46
CA GLU A 26 4.32 -3.44 20.34
C GLU A 26 3.47 -2.20 20.01
N GLN A 27 3.09 -1.46 21.05
CA GLN A 27 2.54 -0.12 20.89
C GLN A 27 3.65 0.90 21.18
N GLN A 28 3.96 1.74 20.20
CA GLN A 28 4.92 2.83 20.31
C GLN A 28 4.14 4.14 20.18
N ASP A 29 3.87 4.81 21.31
CA ASP A 29 3.03 6.01 21.37
C ASP A 29 1.65 5.82 20.71
N ASN A 30 1.42 6.50 19.58
CA ASN A 30 0.22 6.45 18.76
C ASN A 30 0.39 5.57 17.51
N GLU A 31 1.37 4.67 17.50
CA GLU A 31 1.65 3.74 16.41
C GLU A 31 1.64 2.30 16.92
N MET A 32 1.29 1.37 16.03
CA MET A 32 1.32 -0.07 16.29
C MET A 32 2.42 -0.70 15.45
N VAL A 33 3.33 -1.42 16.08
CA VAL A 33 4.40 -2.17 15.43
C VAL A 33 4.11 -3.66 15.55
N VAL A 34 4.17 -4.37 14.43
CA VAL A 34 3.99 -5.82 14.35
C VAL A 34 5.24 -6.43 13.74
N TYR A 35 5.87 -7.31 14.52
CA TYR A 35 7.00 -8.10 14.08
C TYR A 35 6.48 -9.41 13.49
N ALA A 36 6.71 -9.64 12.19
CA ALA A 36 6.16 -10.78 11.47
C ALA A 36 7.26 -11.67 10.87
N ALA A 37 7.26 -12.94 11.23
CA ALA A 37 8.23 -13.93 10.76
C ALA A 37 7.79 -14.58 9.44
N PRO A 38 8.73 -15.00 8.58
CA PRO A 38 8.45 -15.68 7.31
C PRO A 38 8.26 -17.19 7.41
N ARG A 39 8.21 -17.72 8.62
CA ARG A 39 7.98 -19.14 8.93
C ARG A 39 7.39 -19.25 10.34
N ASP A 40 7.07 -20.48 10.75
CA ASP A 40 6.67 -20.75 12.13
C ASP A 40 7.85 -20.60 13.09
N VAL A 41 7.72 -19.69 14.05
CA VAL A 41 8.74 -19.32 15.05
C VAL A 41 8.22 -19.46 16.49
N ARG A 42 7.14 -20.24 16.69
CA ARG A 42 6.58 -20.52 18.02
C ARG A 42 7.58 -21.19 18.97
N GLU A 43 8.45 -22.03 18.44
CA GLU A 43 9.50 -22.70 19.21
C GLU A 43 10.80 -21.89 19.18
N ARG A 44 11.49 -21.80 20.32
CA ARG A 44 12.76 -21.07 20.45
C ARG A 44 13.84 -21.50 19.47
N THR A 45 13.83 -22.77 19.06
CA THR A 45 14.81 -23.30 18.09
C THR A 45 14.69 -22.64 16.71
N TRP A 46 13.54 -22.07 16.36
CA TRP A 46 13.28 -21.43 15.06
C TRP A 46 13.38 -19.90 15.11
N GLN A 47 13.65 -19.32 16.30
CA GLN A 47 13.73 -17.87 16.55
C GLN A 47 15.10 -17.26 16.18
N LEU A 48 15.91 -17.97 15.39
CA LEU A 48 17.22 -17.55 14.88
C LEU A 48 17.39 -18.03 13.44
N ASP A 49 18.37 -17.50 12.70
CA ASP A 49 18.60 -17.81 11.27
C ASP A 49 17.33 -17.65 10.40
N THR A 50 16.57 -16.58 10.65
CA THR A 50 15.40 -16.22 9.85
C THR A 50 15.32 -14.70 9.65
N PRO A 51 14.90 -14.22 8.48
CA PRO A 51 14.47 -12.84 8.32
C PRO A 51 13.27 -12.52 9.22
N LEU A 52 13.00 -11.24 9.42
CA LEU A 52 11.87 -10.76 10.20
C LEU A 52 11.39 -9.42 9.63
N PHE A 53 10.09 -9.30 9.35
CA PHE A 53 9.47 -8.09 8.85
C PHE A 53 9.05 -7.19 10.01
N THR A 54 9.28 -5.88 9.87
CA THR A 54 8.74 -4.88 10.77
C THR A 54 7.61 -4.15 10.06
N LEU A 55 6.38 -4.31 10.56
CA LEU A 55 5.20 -3.60 10.05
C LEU A 55 4.82 -2.50 11.03
N ARG A 56 4.85 -1.25 10.58
CA ARG A 56 4.43 -0.08 11.37
C ARG A 56 3.11 0.44 10.81
N PHE A 57 2.13 0.59 11.69
CA PHE A 57 0.83 1.18 11.42
C PHE A 57 0.71 2.50 12.15
N PHE A 58 0.40 3.56 11.40
CA PHE A 58 0.32 4.92 11.91
C PHE A 58 -0.78 5.70 11.18
N SER A 59 -1.11 6.91 11.65
CA SER A 59 -2.17 7.71 11.03
C SER A 59 -1.72 9.15 10.84
N PRO A 60 -1.47 9.60 9.58
CA PRO A 60 -1.08 10.99 9.32
C PRO A 60 -2.26 11.98 9.36
N GLN A 61 -3.48 11.50 9.17
CA GLN A 61 -4.75 12.24 9.17
C GLN A 61 -5.89 11.31 9.58
N GLU A 62 -7.01 11.85 10.06
CA GLU A 62 -8.21 11.06 10.37
C GLU A 62 -8.67 10.24 9.16
N GLY A 63 -8.99 8.96 9.39
CA GLY A 63 -9.49 8.07 8.34
C GLY A 63 -8.43 7.69 7.30
N ILE A 64 -7.15 7.93 7.60
CA ILE A 64 -6.01 7.46 6.81
C ILE A 64 -5.13 6.59 7.71
N VAL A 65 -4.92 5.33 7.28
CA VAL A 65 -3.99 4.40 7.94
C VAL A 65 -2.79 4.20 7.02
N GLY A 66 -1.63 4.63 7.48
CA GLY A 66 -0.33 4.33 6.88
C GLY A 66 0.15 2.96 7.32
N VAL A 67 0.66 2.20 6.35
CA VAL A 67 1.27 0.89 6.55
C VAL A 67 2.66 0.94 5.96
N ARG A 68 3.67 0.72 6.80
CA ARG A 68 5.07 0.63 6.40
C ARG A 68 5.58 -0.77 6.71
N ILE A 69 5.93 -1.52 5.68
CA ILE A 69 6.47 -2.88 5.77
C ILE A 69 7.96 -2.78 5.45
N GLU A 70 8.83 -3.20 6.36
CA GLU A 70 10.28 -3.07 6.21
C GLU A 70 10.99 -4.42 6.37
N HIS A 71 12.07 -4.59 5.60
CA HIS A 71 13.05 -5.66 5.75
C HIS A 71 14.31 -5.13 6.44
N PHE A 72 15.23 -4.47 5.72
CA PHE A 72 16.42 -3.86 6.33
C PHE A 72 16.26 -2.36 6.57
N GLN A 73 16.48 -1.92 7.82
CA GLN A 73 16.46 -0.50 8.21
C GLN A 73 17.79 0.23 7.98
N GLY A 74 18.87 -0.49 7.65
CA GLY A 74 20.20 0.09 7.44
C GLY A 74 20.43 0.70 6.04
N ALA A 75 19.44 0.62 5.13
CA ALA A 75 19.55 1.16 3.79
C ALA A 75 19.53 2.71 3.78
N LEU A 76 20.23 3.31 2.82
CA LEU A 76 20.15 4.76 2.61
C LEU A 76 18.75 5.13 2.09
N ASN A 77 18.03 5.96 2.85
CA ASN A 77 16.73 6.49 2.47
C ASN A 77 16.83 7.99 2.19
N ASN A 78 17.54 8.34 1.11
CA ASN A 78 17.69 9.73 0.69
C ASN A 78 16.40 10.23 0.04
N GLY A 79 16.11 11.52 0.22
CA GLY A 79 15.01 12.19 -0.47
C GLY A 79 15.25 12.39 -1.98
N PRO A 80 14.32 13.04 -2.69
CA PRO A 80 13.14 13.75 -2.17
C PRO A 80 12.01 12.81 -1.73
N HIS A 81 11.23 13.22 -0.73
CA HIS A 81 9.99 12.55 -0.32
C HIS A 81 8.77 13.36 -0.79
N TYR A 82 7.59 12.74 -0.83
CA TYR A 82 6.37 13.47 -1.16
C TYR A 82 6.06 14.54 -0.09
N PRO A 83 5.52 15.71 -0.49
CA PRO A 83 5.15 16.77 0.42
C PRO A 83 3.83 16.43 1.14
N LEU A 84 3.91 15.51 2.11
CA LEU A 84 2.78 15.05 2.90
C LEU A 84 2.56 15.94 4.13
N ASN A 85 1.29 16.19 4.45
CA ASN A 85 0.84 16.88 5.65
C ASN A 85 0.55 15.83 6.75
N ILE A 86 1.58 15.48 7.52
CA ILE A 86 1.53 14.44 8.56
C ILE A 86 1.27 15.10 9.92
N LEU A 87 0.08 14.89 10.47
CA LEU A 87 -0.24 15.28 11.84
C LEU A 87 0.35 14.25 12.81
N GLN A 88 0.84 14.72 13.95
CA GLN A 88 1.44 13.87 14.99
C GLN A 88 0.43 13.46 16.07
N ASP A 89 -0.69 14.16 16.17
CA ASP A 89 -1.67 14.08 17.26
C ASP A 89 -3.03 13.53 16.82
N VAL A 90 -3.05 12.73 15.75
CA VAL A 90 -4.28 12.07 15.30
C VAL A 90 -4.76 11.10 16.37
N LYS A 91 -6.03 11.23 16.76
CA LYS A 91 -6.67 10.32 17.70
C LYS A 91 -6.83 8.94 17.06
N VAL A 92 -6.11 7.97 17.60
CA VAL A 92 -6.14 6.57 17.16
C VAL A 92 -6.60 5.65 18.29
N THR A 93 -6.95 4.42 17.95
CA THR A 93 -7.22 3.35 18.92
C THR A 93 -6.41 2.14 18.53
N ILE A 94 -5.70 1.57 19.50
CA ILE A 94 -4.87 0.37 19.31
C ILE A 94 -5.42 -0.70 20.23
N GLU A 95 -5.82 -1.83 19.65
CA GLU A 95 -6.32 -2.99 20.39
C GLU A 95 -5.39 -4.17 20.14
N ASN A 96 -4.78 -4.69 21.20
CA ASN A 96 -3.88 -5.84 21.14
C ASN A 96 -4.50 -7.01 21.93
N THR A 97 -5.13 -7.96 21.22
CA THR A 97 -5.81 -9.11 21.81
C THR A 97 -5.03 -10.40 21.57
N GLU A 98 -5.51 -11.53 22.09
CA GLU A 98 -4.93 -12.85 21.79
C GLU A 98 -5.07 -13.23 20.31
N ARG A 99 -6.15 -12.78 19.64
CA ARG A 99 -6.48 -13.20 18.27
C ARG A 99 -6.03 -12.20 17.21
N TYR A 100 -5.95 -10.93 17.55
CA TYR A 100 -5.64 -9.88 16.58
C TYR A 100 -4.92 -8.69 17.22
N ALA A 101 -4.23 -7.93 16.37
CA ALA A 101 -3.78 -6.59 16.65
C ALA A 101 -4.44 -5.63 15.67
N GLU A 102 -5.13 -4.61 16.17
CA GLU A 102 -5.91 -3.68 15.36
C GLU A 102 -5.51 -2.23 15.64
N PHE A 103 -5.18 -1.50 14.57
CA PHE A 103 -4.89 -0.08 14.59
C PHE A 103 -6.02 0.67 13.89
N LYS A 104 -6.63 1.64 14.55
CA LYS A 104 -7.82 2.35 14.05
C LYS A 104 -7.64 3.87 14.05
N SER A 105 -8.03 4.50 12.95
CA SER A 105 -8.14 5.95 12.78
C SER A 105 -9.51 6.31 12.18
N GLY A 106 -10.32 7.05 12.93
CA GLY A 106 -11.71 7.30 12.54
C GLY A 106 -12.51 5.99 12.40
N ASN A 107 -13.10 5.77 11.23
CA ASN A 107 -13.86 4.56 10.92
C ASN A 107 -12.99 3.43 10.32
N LEU A 108 -11.77 3.74 9.89
CA LEU A 108 -10.86 2.83 9.20
C LEU A 108 -9.93 2.16 10.21
N SER A 109 -9.79 0.85 10.13
CA SER A 109 -8.77 0.11 10.87
C SER A 109 -8.00 -0.87 9.99
N ALA A 110 -6.74 -1.11 10.37
CA ALA A 110 -5.93 -2.20 9.87
C ALA A 110 -5.81 -3.25 10.97
N ARG A 111 -6.28 -4.47 10.69
CA ARG A 111 -6.27 -5.59 11.63
C ARG A 111 -5.38 -6.70 11.13
N VAL A 112 -4.42 -7.11 11.96
CA VAL A 112 -3.54 -8.24 11.73
C VAL A 112 -4.01 -9.43 12.58
N SER A 113 -4.26 -10.57 11.93
CA SER A 113 -4.63 -11.81 12.61
C SER A 113 -3.39 -12.51 13.17
N LYS A 114 -3.44 -12.90 14.44
CA LYS A 114 -2.38 -13.64 15.14
C LYS A 114 -2.55 -15.14 14.97
N GLY A 115 -1.51 -15.89 15.33
CA GLY A 115 -1.52 -17.36 15.31
C GLY A 115 -1.13 -17.92 13.95
N GLU A 116 -1.80 -18.99 13.53
CA GLU A 116 -1.44 -19.77 12.34
C GLU A 116 -1.93 -19.15 11.03
N PHE A 117 -3.03 -18.40 11.06
CA PHE A 117 -3.67 -17.85 9.87
C PHE A 117 -3.44 -16.35 9.78
N TRP A 118 -2.30 -15.95 9.21
CA TRP A 118 -2.02 -14.55 8.93
C TRP A 118 -3.04 -13.95 7.96
N SER A 119 -3.53 -12.77 8.33
CA SER A 119 -4.36 -11.91 7.49
C SER A 119 -4.10 -10.46 7.88
N LEU A 120 -3.98 -9.57 6.90
CA LEU A 120 -3.97 -8.12 7.10
C LEU A 120 -5.25 -7.57 6.45
N ASP A 121 -6.20 -7.13 7.25
CA ASP A 121 -7.52 -6.71 6.80
C ASP A 121 -7.73 -5.22 7.05
N PHE A 122 -8.17 -4.50 6.02
CA PHE A 122 -8.63 -3.13 6.18
C PHE A 122 -10.14 -3.13 6.36
N LEU A 123 -10.59 -2.58 7.49
CA LEU A 123 -11.97 -2.60 7.92
C LEU A 123 -12.52 -1.18 8.01
N ARG A 124 -13.77 -1.00 7.59
CA ARG A 124 -14.55 0.21 7.83
C ARG A 124 -15.71 -0.16 8.72
N ASN A 125 -15.76 0.39 9.93
CA ASN A 125 -16.77 0.03 10.94
C ASN A 125 -16.84 -1.49 11.20
N GLY A 126 -15.71 -2.20 11.12
CA GLY A 126 -15.62 -3.65 11.28
C GLY A 126 -15.91 -4.47 10.01
N GLU A 127 -16.41 -3.86 8.93
CA GLU A 127 -16.62 -4.53 7.64
C GLU A 127 -15.37 -4.45 6.77
N ARG A 128 -14.93 -5.59 6.23
CA ARG A 128 -13.73 -5.65 5.38
C ARG A 128 -13.97 -4.97 4.03
N ILE A 129 -13.14 -3.98 3.73
CA ILE A 129 -13.18 -3.24 2.45
C ILE A 129 -12.11 -3.73 1.47
N THR A 130 -10.94 -4.12 1.96
CA THR A 130 -9.85 -4.75 1.22
C THR A 130 -8.86 -5.36 2.23
N GLY A 131 -7.75 -5.93 1.78
CA GLY A 131 -6.72 -6.49 2.64
C GLY A 131 -5.68 -7.26 1.86
N SER A 132 -4.66 -7.72 2.57
CA SER A 132 -3.61 -8.59 2.08
C SER A 132 -3.75 -9.97 2.71
N GLN A 133 -4.04 -10.95 1.86
CA GLN A 133 -4.02 -12.35 2.27
C GLN A 133 -2.59 -12.86 2.40
N VAL A 134 -2.37 -13.91 3.20
CA VAL A 134 -1.06 -14.56 3.35
C VAL A 134 -0.33 -14.78 2.01
N LYS A 135 0.97 -14.50 1.99
CA LYS A 135 1.88 -14.56 0.81
C LYS A 135 1.60 -13.52 -0.31
N ASN A 136 0.75 -12.52 -0.09
CA ASN A 136 0.50 -11.45 -1.06
C ASN A 136 1.26 -10.15 -0.80
N ASN A 137 2.12 -10.13 0.22
CA ASN A 137 3.13 -9.09 0.41
C ASN A 137 4.44 -9.68 0.85
N GLY A 138 5.47 -8.84 0.86
CA GLY A 138 6.78 -9.18 1.37
C GLY A 138 7.88 -8.67 0.45
N TYR A 139 8.96 -9.42 0.44
CA TYR A 139 10.22 -9.04 -0.18
C TYR A 139 10.58 -10.01 -1.31
N VAL A 140 11.07 -9.44 -2.40
CA VAL A 140 11.51 -10.12 -3.61
C VAL A 140 13.00 -9.87 -3.78
N GLN A 141 13.80 -10.92 -3.72
CA GLN A 141 15.18 -10.87 -4.17
C GLN A 141 15.25 -11.40 -5.60
N ASP A 142 15.59 -10.54 -6.55
CA ASP A 142 15.78 -10.90 -7.95
C ASP A 142 17.24 -11.24 -8.21
N THR A 143 17.53 -12.54 -8.28
CA THR A 143 18.89 -13.04 -8.51
C THR A 143 19.38 -12.81 -9.93
N ASN A 144 18.51 -12.47 -10.89
CA ASN A 144 18.89 -12.24 -12.28
C ASN A 144 19.58 -10.89 -12.46
N ASN A 145 19.11 -9.85 -11.76
CA ASN A 145 19.62 -8.48 -11.87
C ASN A 145 20.19 -7.93 -10.54
N GLN A 146 20.20 -8.76 -9.49
CA GLN A 146 20.69 -8.43 -8.15
C GLN A 146 19.98 -7.22 -7.51
N ARG A 147 18.70 -7.03 -7.84
CA ARG A 147 17.83 -6.01 -7.24
C ARG A 147 16.85 -6.64 -6.27
N ASN A 148 16.39 -5.80 -5.34
CA ASN A 148 15.48 -6.19 -4.30
C ASN A 148 14.23 -5.31 -4.33
N TYR A 149 13.08 -5.92 -4.14
CA TYR A 149 11.80 -5.23 -4.21
C TYR A 149 10.94 -5.55 -3.00
N MET A 150 10.14 -4.58 -2.57
CA MET A 150 9.01 -4.82 -1.70
C MET A 150 7.72 -4.77 -2.52
N PHE A 151 6.75 -5.62 -2.17
CA PHE A 151 5.47 -5.65 -2.86
C PHE A 151 4.30 -5.90 -1.91
N GLU A 152 3.13 -5.49 -2.36
CA GLU A 152 1.84 -5.72 -1.71
C GLU A 152 0.79 -6.01 -2.78
N ARG A 153 -0.24 -6.80 -2.42
CA ARG A 153 -1.42 -7.01 -3.27
C ARG A 153 -2.68 -6.86 -2.44
N LEU A 154 -3.42 -5.80 -2.71
CA LEU A 154 -4.67 -5.52 -2.03
C LEU A 154 -5.85 -6.11 -2.80
N ASP A 155 -6.73 -6.80 -2.09
CA ASP A 155 -7.88 -7.48 -2.67
C ASP A 155 -8.88 -6.55 -3.37
N LEU A 156 -9.43 -7.04 -4.47
CA LEU A 156 -10.58 -6.48 -5.17
C LEU A 156 -11.77 -7.45 -5.02
N GLY A 157 -12.87 -6.95 -4.49
CA GLY A 157 -14.13 -7.69 -4.39
C GLY A 157 -14.82 -7.89 -5.75
N VAL A 158 -15.90 -8.68 -5.76
CA VAL A 158 -16.72 -8.87 -6.96
C VAL A 158 -17.29 -7.53 -7.41
N GLY A 159 -17.11 -7.23 -8.70
CA GLY A 159 -17.56 -5.98 -9.33
C GLY A 159 -16.75 -4.74 -8.91
N GLU A 160 -15.63 -4.91 -8.22
CA GLU A 160 -14.79 -3.79 -7.81
C GLU A 160 -13.93 -3.28 -8.98
N THR A 161 -14.02 -1.97 -9.23
CA THR A 161 -13.33 -1.29 -10.33
C THR A 161 -12.36 -0.25 -9.79
N VAL A 162 -11.20 -0.14 -10.43
CA VAL A 162 -10.09 0.72 -10.04
C VAL A 162 -9.96 1.92 -10.98
N TYR A 163 -9.67 3.10 -10.41
CA TYR A 163 -9.52 4.38 -11.10
C TYR A 163 -8.28 5.15 -10.61
N GLY A 164 -7.83 6.13 -11.39
CA GLY A 164 -6.70 6.99 -11.02
C GLY A 164 -5.41 6.60 -11.73
N LEU A 165 -4.32 6.56 -10.95
CA LEU A 165 -2.93 6.38 -11.40
C LEU A 165 -2.40 7.51 -12.31
N GLY A 166 -2.87 8.72 -12.03
CA GLY A 166 -2.52 9.93 -12.77
C GLY A 166 -3.40 10.21 -14.00
N GLU A 167 -2.94 11.13 -14.85
CA GLU A 167 -3.56 11.42 -16.15
C GLU A 167 -3.13 10.35 -17.16
N ARG A 168 -4.04 9.43 -17.50
CA ARG A 168 -3.76 8.38 -18.50
C ARG A 168 -4.82 8.30 -19.57
N PHE A 169 -4.40 7.83 -20.75
CA PHE A 169 -5.20 7.79 -21.97
C PHE A 169 -5.67 6.37 -22.37
N THR A 170 -5.33 5.37 -21.55
CA THR A 170 -5.90 4.02 -21.64
C THR A 170 -7.34 3.99 -21.12
N ALA A 171 -8.01 2.84 -21.23
CA ALA A 171 -9.36 2.64 -20.70
C ALA A 171 -9.48 3.12 -19.24
N LEU A 172 -10.56 3.85 -18.93
CA LEU A 172 -10.75 4.55 -17.65
C LEU A 172 -10.67 3.61 -16.44
N VAL A 173 -11.32 2.45 -16.54
CA VAL A 173 -11.22 1.38 -15.54
C VAL A 173 -9.87 0.69 -15.69
N ARG A 174 -9.08 0.66 -14.62
CA ARG A 174 -7.70 0.17 -14.63
C ARG A 174 -7.57 -1.34 -14.51
N ASN A 175 -8.63 -2.07 -14.18
CA ASN A 175 -8.61 -3.53 -14.09
C ASN A 175 -8.12 -4.14 -15.42
N GLY A 176 -7.17 -5.06 -15.32
CA GLY A 176 -6.46 -5.69 -16.45
C GLY A 176 -5.22 -4.94 -16.93
N GLN A 177 -4.87 -3.78 -16.37
CA GLN A 177 -3.76 -2.96 -16.84
C GLN A 177 -2.54 -3.06 -15.91
N THR A 178 -1.37 -3.16 -16.53
CA THR A 178 -0.08 -2.85 -15.88
C THR A 178 0.20 -1.36 -16.03
N VAL A 179 0.60 -0.69 -14.96
CA VAL A 179 0.86 0.76 -14.97
C VAL A 179 2.16 1.07 -14.24
N GLU A 180 3.07 1.79 -14.88
CA GLU A 180 4.27 2.34 -14.26
C GLU A 180 4.07 3.82 -13.96
N THR A 181 4.31 4.24 -12.71
CA THR A 181 4.25 5.66 -12.35
C THR A 181 5.56 6.36 -12.66
N TRP A 182 5.79 6.62 -13.95
CA TRP A 182 7.01 7.25 -14.45
C TRP A 182 6.68 8.30 -15.52
N ASN A 183 7.01 9.56 -15.24
CA ASN A 183 6.72 10.67 -16.16
C ASN A 183 7.51 10.50 -17.46
N ARG A 184 6.78 10.44 -18.58
CA ARG A 184 7.34 10.33 -19.93
C ARG A 184 6.59 11.26 -20.88
N ASP A 185 7.30 11.76 -21.89
CA ASP A 185 6.71 12.49 -23.00
C ASP A 185 6.33 11.51 -24.13
N GLY A 186 5.11 10.98 -24.03
CA GLY A 186 4.61 9.92 -24.92
C GLY A 186 3.36 10.30 -25.73
N GLY A 187 2.99 11.58 -25.75
CA GLY A 187 1.73 12.05 -26.31
C GLY A 187 0.50 11.58 -25.53
N THR A 188 -0.66 11.58 -26.19
CA THR A 188 -1.97 11.26 -25.57
C THR A 188 -2.63 10.00 -26.16
N SER A 189 -1.85 9.15 -26.82
CA SER A 189 -2.36 7.98 -27.56
C SER A 189 -1.61 6.69 -27.21
N THR A 190 -0.90 6.67 -26.08
CA THR A 190 -0.14 5.52 -25.58
C THR A 190 -0.46 5.24 -24.11
N GLU A 191 0.15 4.20 -23.54
CA GLU A 191 0.10 3.87 -22.11
C GLU A 191 0.91 4.83 -21.22
N GLN A 192 1.81 5.59 -21.83
CA GLN A 192 2.64 6.57 -21.15
C GLN A 192 1.81 7.75 -20.63
N ALA A 193 2.37 8.48 -19.66
CA ALA A 193 1.70 9.61 -19.04
C ALA A 193 2.69 10.72 -18.65
N TYR A 194 2.25 11.96 -18.83
CA TYR A 194 2.97 13.15 -18.35
C TYR A 194 2.84 13.30 -16.82
N LYS A 195 1.68 12.93 -16.27
CA LYS A 195 1.31 13.23 -14.88
C LYS A 195 1.01 11.92 -14.15
N ASN A 196 2.06 11.21 -13.74
CA ASN A 196 1.92 9.97 -12.98
C ASN A 196 1.73 10.27 -11.51
N ILE A 197 0.77 9.59 -10.89
CA ILE A 197 0.50 9.70 -9.45
C ILE A 197 0.29 8.28 -8.94
N PRO A 198 1.06 7.78 -7.95
CA PRO A 198 0.88 6.44 -7.37
C PRO A 198 -0.30 6.37 -6.41
N PHE A 199 -1.43 6.94 -6.83
CA PHE A 199 -2.70 6.94 -6.12
C PHE A 199 -3.77 6.30 -6.99
N TYR A 200 -4.49 5.33 -6.43
CA TYR A 200 -5.70 4.79 -7.03
C TYR A 200 -6.86 4.83 -6.04
N MET A 201 -8.08 4.70 -6.55
CA MET A 201 -9.28 4.54 -5.73
C MET A 201 -10.25 3.60 -6.42
N THR A 202 -11.21 3.07 -5.66
CA THR A 202 -12.15 2.08 -6.19
C THR A 202 -13.61 2.52 -6.02
N ASN A 203 -14.51 1.86 -6.75
CA ASN A 203 -15.96 2.03 -6.58
C ASN A 203 -16.48 1.49 -5.22
N ARG A 204 -15.65 0.83 -4.40
CA ARG A 204 -15.94 0.50 -2.99
C ARG A 204 -15.65 1.66 -2.03
N GLY A 205 -15.23 2.82 -2.54
CA GLY A 205 -15.17 4.05 -1.77
C GLY A 205 -14.00 4.11 -0.78
N TYR A 206 -12.85 3.59 -1.18
CA TYR A 206 -11.55 3.84 -0.52
C TYR A 206 -10.50 4.16 -1.59
N GLY A 207 -9.40 4.76 -1.17
CA GLY A 207 -8.23 5.06 -1.99
C GLY A 207 -6.95 4.50 -1.37
N VAL A 208 -5.92 4.36 -2.19
CA VAL A 208 -4.58 3.95 -1.75
C VAL A 208 -3.54 4.83 -2.42
N LEU A 209 -2.69 5.46 -1.62
CA LEU A 209 -1.49 6.16 -2.07
C LEU A 209 -0.27 5.30 -1.71
N VAL A 210 0.55 4.92 -2.69
CA VAL A 210 1.85 4.29 -2.45
C VAL A 210 2.90 5.39 -2.30
N ASN A 211 3.52 5.50 -1.12
CA ASN A 211 4.37 6.63 -0.73
C ASN A 211 5.81 6.47 -1.24
N HIS A 212 5.97 6.33 -2.55
CA HIS A 212 7.28 6.16 -3.19
C HIS A 212 7.37 7.09 -4.42
N PRO A 213 8.23 8.13 -4.38
CA PRO A 213 8.45 9.04 -5.51
C PRO A 213 9.11 8.40 -6.73
N GLN A 214 9.85 7.31 -6.52
CA GLN A 214 10.43 6.49 -7.58
C GLN A 214 9.35 5.75 -8.40
N CYS A 215 9.77 5.00 -9.42
CA CYS A 215 8.85 4.18 -10.19
C CYS A 215 8.18 3.11 -9.31
N VAL A 216 6.86 3.17 -9.22
CA VAL A 216 6.03 2.11 -8.64
C VAL A 216 5.40 1.35 -9.79
N SER A 217 5.59 0.03 -9.81
CA SER A 217 5.04 -0.84 -10.85
C SER A 217 3.74 -1.47 -10.34
N PHE A 218 2.62 -1.05 -10.91
CA PHE A 218 1.29 -1.59 -10.59
C PHE A 218 0.90 -2.69 -11.58
N GLU A 219 0.35 -3.78 -11.05
CA GLU A 219 -0.37 -4.80 -11.81
C GLU A 219 -1.82 -4.81 -11.31
N VAL A 220 -2.69 -4.04 -11.97
CA VAL A 220 -4.07 -3.81 -11.53
C VAL A 220 -4.97 -4.91 -12.10
N GLY A 221 -5.12 -6.02 -11.39
CA GLY A 221 -5.85 -7.18 -11.93
C GLY A 221 -5.19 -7.82 -13.17
N SER A 222 -3.92 -7.50 -13.45
CA SER A 222 -3.15 -7.94 -14.62
C SER A 222 -2.14 -9.07 -14.33
N GLU A 223 -1.94 -9.42 -13.06
CA GLU A 223 -1.20 -10.62 -12.62
C GLU A 223 -2.11 -11.52 -11.78
N LYS A 224 -2.60 -11.00 -10.65
CA LYS A 224 -3.66 -11.62 -9.86
C LYS A 224 -4.95 -10.84 -10.14
N VAL A 225 -5.89 -11.47 -10.85
CA VAL A 225 -7.06 -10.78 -11.44
C VAL A 225 -7.99 -10.11 -10.42
N SER A 226 -7.98 -10.56 -9.17
CA SER A 226 -8.77 -10.02 -8.06
C SER A 226 -7.94 -9.22 -7.06
N LYS A 227 -6.78 -8.68 -7.47
CA LYS A 227 -5.94 -7.85 -6.61
C LYS A 227 -5.31 -6.68 -7.36
N VAL A 228 -5.03 -5.60 -6.66
CA VAL A 228 -4.12 -4.55 -7.11
C VAL A 228 -2.76 -4.82 -6.50
N GLN A 229 -1.83 -5.29 -7.32
CA GLN A 229 -0.44 -5.47 -6.92
C GLN A 229 0.34 -4.19 -7.19
N PHE A 230 1.24 -3.83 -6.28
CA PHE A 230 2.24 -2.81 -6.51
C PHE A 230 3.57 -3.24 -5.91
N SER A 231 4.65 -2.93 -6.63
CA SER A 231 6.01 -3.24 -6.21
C SER A 231 6.94 -2.07 -6.46
N VAL A 232 7.95 -1.93 -5.60
CA VAL A 232 8.97 -0.88 -5.67
C VAL A 232 10.33 -1.46 -5.31
N GLU A 233 11.38 -1.00 -5.98
CA GLU A 233 12.77 -1.33 -5.63
C GLU A 233 13.15 -0.55 -4.36
N SER A 234 13.10 -1.22 -3.20
CA SER A 234 13.27 -0.63 -1.87
C SER A 234 13.35 -1.72 -0.80
N GLU A 235 13.98 -1.43 0.34
CA GLU A 235 13.97 -2.29 1.54
C GLU A 235 12.72 -2.08 2.41
N TYR A 236 11.90 -1.07 2.10
CA TYR A 236 10.58 -0.87 2.68
C TYR A 236 9.53 -0.53 1.63
N LEU A 237 8.29 -0.86 1.93
CA LEU A 237 7.12 -0.41 1.20
C LEU A 237 6.21 0.35 2.16
N GLU A 238 5.91 1.60 1.83
CA GLU A 238 4.97 2.42 2.58
C GLU A 238 3.78 2.82 1.72
N TYR A 239 2.58 2.62 2.23
CA TYR A 239 1.34 3.00 1.56
C TYR A 239 0.28 3.45 2.56
N PHE A 240 -0.65 4.28 2.09
CA PHE A 240 -1.76 4.81 2.88
C PHE A 240 -3.07 4.28 2.33
N VAL A 241 -3.87 3.64 3.17
CA VAL A 241 -5.29 3.36 2.87
C VAL A 241 -6.11 4.56 3.35
N ILE A 242 -6.92 5.11 2.47
CA ILE A 242 -7.65 6.37 2.64
C ILE A 242 -9.15 6.07 2.57
N ASP A 243 -9.86 6.31 3.68
CA ASP A 243 -11.29 6.03 3.75
C ASP A 243 -12.15 7.06 3.01
N GLY A 244 -13.33 6.62 2.57
CA GLY A 244 -14.39 7.42 1.96
C GLY A 244 -15.53 7.70 2.95
N PRO A 245 -16.73 7.10 2.78
CA PRO A 245 -17.05 5.94 1.94
C PRO A 245 -17.49 6.26 0.52
N THR A 246 -17.45 7.55 0.12
CA THR A 246 -17.74 7.96 -1.26
C THR A 246 -16.46 8.38 -1.97
N PRO A 247 -16.39 8.29 -3.31
CA PRO A 247 -15.25 8.77 -4.07
C PRO A 247 -14.83 10.22 -3.75
N LYS A 248 -15.80 11.11 -3.51
CA LYS A 248 -15.52 12.50 -3.14
C LYS A 248 -14.85 12.60 -1.78
N ALA A 249 -15.33 11.86 -0.78
CA ALA A 249 -14.73 11.85 0.56
C ALA A 249 -13.29 11.29 0.54
N VAL A 250 -13.02 10.28 -0.30
CA VAL A 250 -11.65 9.77 -0.51
C VAL A 250 -10.75 10.88 -1.05
N LEU A 251 -11.20 11.62 -2.07
CA LEU A 251 -10.44 12.73 -2.65
C LEU A 251 -10.28 13.91 -1.68
N ASP A 252 -11.27 14.19 -0.84
CA ASP A 252 -11.18 15.22 0.19
C ASP A 252 -10.06 14.89 1.18
N ARG A 253 -10.00 13.64 1.66
CA ARG A 253 -8.92 13.16 2.54
C ARG A 253 -7.57 13.12 1.83
N TYR A 254 -7.50 12.56 0.63
CA TYR A 254 -6.28 12.49 -0.18
C TYR A 254 -5.69 13.88 -0.46
N THR A 255 -6.53 14.86 -0.81
CA THR A 255 -6.06 16.23 -1.05
C THR A 255 -5.70 16.98 0.22
N ALA A 256 -6.28 16.64 1.38
CA ALA A 256 -5.88 17.19 2.68
C ALA A 256 -4.54 16.62 3.17
N LEU A 257 -4.23 15.36 2.82
CA LEU A 257 -2.94 14.72 3.08
C LEU A 257 -1.80 15.37 2.27
N LEU A 258 -2.10 16.02 1.15
CA LEU A 258 -1.11 16.74 0.34
C LEU A 258 -1.09 18.23 0.72
N VAL A 259 0.09 18.84 0.76
CA VAL A 259 0.27 20.26 1.17
C VAL A 259 -0.36 21.28 0.19
N VAL A 260 -0.93 20.84 -0.94
CA VAL A 260 -1.31 21.75 -2.04
C VAL A 260 -2.82 22.00 -2.12
N ARG A 261 -3.28 23.04 -1.42
CA ARG A 261 -4.50 23.78 -1.78
C ARG A 261 -4.15 25.24 -2.06
N ARG A 262 -4.06 25.61 -3.34
CA ARG A 262 -4.15 27.01 -3.77
C ARG A 262 -5.34 27.16 -4.70
N CYS A 263 -6.34 27.94 -4.28
CA CYS A 263 -7.40 28.35 -5.19
C CYS A 263 -6.79 29.21 -6.30
N ARG A 264 -7.10 28.90 -7.55
CA ARG A 264 -6.74 29.78 -8.67
C ARG A 264 -7.43 31.14 -8.46
N PRO A 265 -6.72 32.28 -8.54
CA PRO A 265 -7.38 33.58 -8.46
C PRO A 265 -8.44 33.69 -9.56
N ARG A 266 -9.60 34.28 -9.24
CA ARG A 266 -10.60 34.63 -10.27
C ARG A 266 -9.90 35.59 -11.23
N GLY A 267 -9.85 35.22 -12.51
CA GLY A 267 -9.40 36.14 -13.54
C GLY A 267 -10.30 37.39 -13.57
N PRO A 268 -9.82 38.53 -14.07
CA PRO A 268 -10.67 39.71 -14.24
C PRO A 268 -11.90 39.32 -15.06
N SER A 269 -13.09 39.63 -14.55
CA SER A 269 -14.32 39.55 -15.31
C SER A 269 -14.17 40.45 -16.53
N ALA A 270 -14.22 39.89 -17.73
CA ALA A 270 -14.38 40.68 -18.94
C ALA A 270 -15.76 41.35 -18.88
N CYS A 271 -15.82 42.55 -18.29
CA CYS A 271 -16.86 43.51 -18.58
C CYS A 271 -16.47 44.18 -19.90
N GLY A 272 -17.29 43.97 -20.93
CA GLY A 272 -17.18 44.54 -22.26
C GLY A 272 -18.32 44.04 -23.12
#